data_AF-A0A532CGD0-F1
#
_entry.id   AF-A0A532CGD0-F1
#
_cell.length_a   1.000
_cell.length_b   1.000
_cell.length_c   1.000
_cell.angle_alpha   90.00
_cell.angle_beta   90.00
_cell.angle_gamma   90.00
#
_symmetry.space_group_name_H-M   'P 1'
#
loop_
_entity.id
_entity.type
_entity.pdbx_description
1 polymer ?
#
loop_
_entity_poly.entity_id
_entity_poly.type
_entity_poly.pdbx_seq_one_letter_code
_entity_poly.pdbx_strand_id
1 'polypeptide(L)'
;MTTDLKTAQEMMAAAVATRTAEDPEIVSVKRVLKLLDKTAKSNRTYGSANPVAQKFTQQLFEELTNHLAAYSRLAFLVQRSELRCKDHVVYQAEQDGGSESLAFKLYGDGIRELVLHEGLTQEELSLFLASLWSNVDSNEDDDDIVTRLWSRNLSTITLATAEELSKSSVANDGVTRPDSSMSSSDSTLRELLDLERERKKRVKEGTDSEGSGSGNAKNRFQSGLAGYEVTEEELAVLVHDIEAEQKQDSLMYILDMLTAILASEKSPALLTKLFSLWGTIVESLLCEGKWTVLENVLNLLHETDAVRPDLSEEHKQQLASLLNGLGRTERVKMIEAYLNRNPDADVKGLSTILLLLKADAVPSLCSLLANVTSPVHQAIVSEALVILAKDHPDPLLRGLSDRRPGYVRNLLSILIKWNNPKFADPVERLTRYPDPQVRREVVRALGLFRPNGNGTKLVSLSTDEDDGVRFAALKLLMSAQYTVPFSQWFPLLSEEGFMDRPISERRAIFQAVRATCGDEAVPYWQGLMTEWTWTNRRKKEELAVLGAETLGKLATPAAIAALSVGAKKGSAAVRQGCAAALSQAQRLQRSLPSTGATH
;
A
#
# COMPACT_ATOMS: atom_id res chain seq x y z
N MET A 1 -47.26 -53.45 -53.52
CA MET A 1 -46.47 -52.23 -53.27
C MET A 1 -45.83 -52.28 -51.88
N THR A 2 -45.00 -53.29 -51.61
CA THR A 2 -44.34 -53.47 -50.29
C THR A 2 -42.85 -53.81 -50.42
N THR A 3 -42.33 -53.87 -51.64
CA THR A 3 -40.92 -54.15 -51.94
C THR A 3 -40.08 -52.87 -52.09
N ASP A 4 -40.65 -51.69 -52.37
CA ASP A 4 -39.86 -50.46 -52.52
C ASP A 4 -39.50 -49.75 -51.20
N LEU A 5 -40.34 -49.86 -50.17
CA LEU A 5 -40.09 -49.19 -48.88
C LEU A 5 -38.97 -49.84 -48.06
N LYS A 6 -38.85 -51.16 -48.15
CA LYS A 6 -37.78 -51.91 -47.45
C LYS A 6 -36.43 -51.67 -48.11
N THR A 7 -36.39 -51.67 -49.45
CA THR A 7 -35.19 -51.40 -50.24
C THR A 7 -34.74 -49.94 -50.10
N ALA A 8 -35.68 -48.99 -50.04
CA ALA A 8 -35.37 -47.58 -49.76
C ALA A 8 -34.86 -47.36 -48.32
N GLN A 9 -35.41 -48.06 -47.32
CA GLN A 9 -34.92 -48.00 -45.94
C GLN A 9 -33.56 -48.68 -45.75
N GLU A 10 -33.28 -49.79 -46.44
CA GLU A 10 -31.97 -50.44 -46.43
C GLU A 10 -30.92 -49.61 -47.18
N MET A 11 -31.29 -48.94 -48.27
CA MET A 11 -30.42 -47.99 -48.98
C MET A 11 -30.18 -46.70 -48.18
N MET A 12 -31.18 -46.18 -47.45
CA MET A 12 -30.99 -45.05 -46.52
C MET A 12 -30.16 -45.45 -45.29
N ALA A 13 -30.37 -46.65 -44.73
CA ALA A 13 -29.57 -47.16 -43.63
C ALA A 13 -28.11 -47.44 -44.07
N ALA A 14 -27.89 -47.92 -45.29
CA ALA A 14 -26.55 -48.07 -45.87
C ALA A 14 -25.89 -46.71 -46.21
N ALA A 15 -26.66 -45.72 -46.66
CA ALA A 15 -26.19 -44.35 -46.92
C ALA A 15 -25.93 -43.54 -45.62
N VAL A 16 -26.63 -43.85 -44.53
CA VAL A 16 -26.38 -43.29 -43.20
C VAL A 16 -25.21 -44.00 -42.53
N ALA A 17 -25.11 -45.33 -42.65
CA ALA A 17 -23.97 -46.11 -42.15
C ALA A 17 -22.65 -45.75 -42.83
N THR A 18 -22.67 -45.38 -44.12
CA THR A 18 -21.48 -44.88 -44.85
C THR A 18 -21.12 -43.43 -44.52
N ARG A 19 -22.04 -42.65 -43.91
CA ARG A 19 -21.73 -41.31 -43.34
C ARG A 19 -21.26 -41.34 -41.88
N THR A 20 -21.46 -42.44 -41.16
CA THR A 20 -21.07 -42.60 -39.74
C THR A 20 -19.87 -43.50 -39.51
N ALA A 21 -19.24 -44.05 -40.55
CA ALA A 21 -17.89 -44.56 -40.42
C ALA A 21 -16.96 -43.34 -40.30
N GLU A 22 -16.75 -42.85 -39.08
CA GLU A 22 -15.74 -41.81 -38.83
C GLU A 22 -14.43 -42.27 -39.46
N ASP A 23 -13.90 -41.44 -40.36
CA ASP A 23 -12.61 -41.67 -41.02
C ASP A 23 -11.59 -42.08 -39.93
N PRO A 24 -10.90 -43.25 -40.06
CA PRO A 24 -9.96 -43.72 -39.05
C PRO A 24 -8.88 -42.69 -38.72
N GLU A 25 -8.58 -41.78 -39.65
CA GLU A 25 -7.72 -40.61 -39.42
C GLU A 25 -8.32 -39.67 -38.37
N ILE A 26 -9.61 -39.32 -38.49
CA ILE A 26 -10.31 -38.39 -37.58
C ILE A 26 -10.45 -38.98 -36.17
N VAL A 27 -10.72 -40.28 -36.06
CA VAL A 27 -10.76 -40.98 -34.75
C VAL A 27 -9.39 -40.92 -34.07
N SER A 28 -8.33 -41.11 -34.84
CA SER A 28 -6.96 -41.02 -34.35
C SER A 28 -6.61 -39.58 -33.94
N VAL A 29 -6.99 -38.56 -34.73
CA VAL A 29 -6.82 -37.12 -34.39
C VAL A 29 -7.51 -36.79 -33.08
N LYS A 30 -8.79 -37.18 -32.90
CA LYS A 30 -9.55 -36.94 -31.68
C LYS A 30 -8.86 -37.55 -30.45
N ARG A 31 -8.29 -38.75 -30.59
CA ARG A 31 -7.55 -39.42 -29.50
C ARG A 31 -6.27 -38.65 -29.15
N VAL A 32 -5.50 -38.25 -30.14
CA VAL A 32 -4.25 -37.49 -29.96
C VAL A 32 -4.53 -36.13 -29.29
N LEU A 33 -5.53 -35.37 -29.77
CA LEU A 33 -5.86 -34.06 -29.18
C LEU A 33 -6.42 -34.17 -27.76
N LYS A 34 -7.19 -35.22 -27.46
CA LYS A 34 -7.66 -35.49 -26.09
C LYS A 34 -6.50 -35.84 -25.15
N LEU A 35 -5.49 -36.57 -25.63
CA LEU A 35 -4.27 -36.83 -24.88
C LEU A 35 -3.45 -35.56 -24.72
N LEU A 36 -3.34 -34.70 -25.75
CA LEU A 36 -2.65 -33.41 -25.67
C LEU A 36 -3.26 -32.51 -24.57
N ASP A 37 -4.58 -32.40 -24.51
CA ASP A 37 -5.29 -31.64 -23.48
C ASP A 37 -5.07 -32.22 -22.06
N LYS A 38 -5.07 -33.55 -21.92
CA LYS A 38 -4.77 -34.22 -20.65
C LYS A 38 -3.33 -34.01 -20.20
N THR A 39 -2.38 -34.16 -21.13
CA THR A 39 -0.95 -33.93 -20.87
C THR A 39 -0.70 -32.48 -20.48
N ALA A 40 -1.34 -31.53 -21.17
CA ALA A 40 -1.31 -30.11 -20.81
C ALA A 40 -1.80 -29.85 -19.38
N LYS A 41 -2.99 -30.37 -19.01
CA LYS A 41 -3.56 -30.24 -17.66
C LYS A 41 -2.65 -30.87 -16.60
N SER A 42 -2.06 -32.03 -16.89
CA SER A 42 -1.13 -32.70 -15.98
C SER A 42 0.18 -31.93 -15.81
N ASN A 43 0.77 -31.41 -16.89
CA ASN A 43 2.00 -30.61 -16.84
C ASN A 43 1.78 -29.32 -16.06
N ARG A 44 0.62 -28.67 -16.21
CA ARG A 44 0.26 -27.48 -15.44
C ARG A 44 0.07 -27.77 -13.96
N THR A 45 -0.61 -28.87 -13.61
CA THR A 45 -0.95 -29.17 -12.20
C THR A 45 0.24 -29.69 -11.40
N TYR A 46 1.10 -30.47 -12.05
CA TYR A 46 2.15 -31.25 -11.36
C TYR A 46 3.58 -30.85 -11.76
N GLY A 47 3.75 -30.03 -12.80
CA GLY A 47 5.04 -29.71 -13.39
C GLY A 47 5.56 -30.79 -14.34
N SER A 48 6.38 -30.39 -15.32
CA SER A 48 6.98 -31.28 -16.33
C SER A 48 7.95 -32.33 -15.76
N ALA A 49 8.45 -32.11 -14.55
CA ALA A 49 9.36 -33.03 -13.84
C ALA A 49 8.65 -34.17 -13.08
N ASN A 50 7.31 -34.16 -12.98
CA ASN A 50 6.57 -35.16 -12.20
C ASN A 50 6.45 -36.50 -12.95
N PRO A 51 6.64 -37.66 -12.29
CA PRO A 51 6.48 -38.99 -12.90
C PRO A 51 5.13 -39.22 -13.60
N VAL A 52 4.05 -38.60 -13.12
CA VAL A 52 2.71 -38.70 -13.73
C VAL A 52 2.64 -37.92 -15.03
N ALA A 53 3.18 -36.70 -15.05
CA ALA A 53 3.28 -35.85 -16.23
C ALA A 53 4.17 -36.46 -17.32
N GLN A 54 5.29 -37.09 -16.93
CA GLN A 54 6.18 -37.82 -17.84
C GLN A 54 5.49 -39.02 -18.49
N LYS A 55 4.68 -39.78 -17.73
CA LYS A 55 3.88 -40.89 -18.29
C LYS A 55 2.87 -40.41 -19.34
N PHE A 56 2.17 -39.31 -19.09
CA PHE A 56 1.23 -38.74 -20.07
C PHE A 56 1.94 -38.18 -21.30
N THR A 57 3.11 -37.56 -21.12
CA THR A 57 3.94 -37.06 -22.23
C THR A 57 4.45 -38.21 -23.10
N GLN A 58 4.88 -39.32 -22.48
CA GLN A 58 5.30 -40.52 -23.21
C GLN A 58 4.14 -41.17 -23.98
N GLN A 59 2.96 -41.29 -23.36
CA GLN A 59 1.76 -41.81 -24.03
C GLN A 59 1.33 -40.93 -25.22
N LEU A 60 1.42 -39.60 -25.08
CA LEU A 60 1.16 -38.67 -26.17
C LEU A 60 2.17 -38.85 -27.30
N PHE A 61 3.45 -39.00 -26.98
CA PHE A 61 4.49 -39.20 -27.99
C PHE A 61 4.26 -40.49 -28.79
N GLU A 62 3.96 -41.61 -28.13
CA GLU A 62 3.69 -42.89 -28.79
C GLU A 62 2.46 -42.82 -29.71
N GLU A 63 1.34 -42.27 -29.24
CA GLU A 63 0.11 -42.12 -30.03
C GLU A 63 0.27 -41.13 -31.19
N LEU A 64 0.99 -40.02 -30.97
CA LEU A 64 1.28 -39.04 -32.01
C LEU A 64 2.24 -39.62 -33.07
N THR A 65 3.25 -40.37 -32.66
CA THR A 65 4.17 -41.06 -33.59
C THR A 65 3.43 -42.09 -34.44
N ASN A 66 2.55 -42.90 -33.82
CA ASN A 66 1.73 -43.87 -34.54
C ASN A 66 0.77 -43.18 -35.53
N HIS A 67 0.20 -42.03 -35.15
CA HIS A 67 -0.66 -41.24 -36.03
C HIS A 67 0.12 -40.67 -37.22
N LEU A 68 1.29 -40.06 -36.96
CA LEU A 68 2.13 -39.45 -37.99
C LEU A 68 2.74 -40.49 -38.94
N ALA A 69 3.09 -41.68 -38.45
CA ALA A 69 3.56 -42.78 -39.30
C ALA A 69 2.46 -43.30 -40.25
N ALA A 70 1.18 -43.18 -39.87
CA ALA A 70 0.06 -43.63 -40.69
C ALA A 70 -0.44 -42.56 -41.67
N TYR A 71 -0.37 -41.27 -41.31
CA TYR A 71 -1.01 -40.18 -42.07
C TYR A 71 -0.04 -39.04 -42.48
N SER A 72 1.27 -39.16 -42.23
CA SER A 72 2.37 -38.25 -42.58
C SER A 72 2.34 -36.83 -41.97
N ARG A 73 1.17 -36.28 -41.65
CA ARG A 73 1.00 -34.99 -41.00
C ARG A 73 -0.32 -34.91 -40.24
N LEU A 74 -0.34 -34.13 -39.16
CA LEU A 74 -1.53 -33.78 -38.41
C LEU A 74 -1.75 -32.26 -38.49
N ALA A 75 -2.73 -31.83 -39.27
CA ALA A 75 -3.11 -30.43 -39.44
C ALA A 75 -4.48 -30.15 -38.80
N PHE A 76 -4.59 -29.07 -38.02
CA PHE A 76 -5.88 -28.61 -37.51
C PHE A 76 -5.98 -27.09 -37.47
N LEU A 77 -7.18 -26.61 -37.79
CA LEU A 77 -7.58 -25.21 -37.73
C LEU A 77 -8.05 -24.88 -36.33
N VAL A 78 -7.57 -23.73 -35.84
CA VAL A 78 -7.86 -23.22 -34.50
C VAL A 78 -8.98 -22.19 -34.57
N GLN A 79 -10.09 -22.48 -33.88
CA GLN A 79 -11.18 -21.53 -33.67
C GLN A 79 -11.31 -21.20 -32.18
N ARG A 80 -12.10 -20.16 -31.85
CA ARG A 80 -12.22 -19.61 -30.49
C ARG A 80 -12.57 -20.66 -29.41
N SER A 81 -13.32 -21.69 -29.76
CA SER A 81 -13.79 -22.73 -28.81
C SER A 81 -13.60 -24.17 -29.29
N GLU A 82 -13.09 -24.38 -30.51
CA GLU A 82 -12.98 -25.69 -31.13
C GLU A 82 -11.76 -25.81 -32.04
N LEU A 83 -11.26 -27.04 -32.22
CA LEU A 83 -10.24 -27.37 -33.22
C LEU A 83 -10.88 -28.23 -34.32
N ARG A 84 -10.63 -27.88 -35.58
CA ARG A 84 -11.20 -28.58 -36.75
C ARG A 84 -10.11 -29.21 -37.59
N CYS A 85 -10.32 -30.45 -38.02
CA CYS A 85 -9.48 -31.11 -39.01
C CYS A 85 -10.37 -31.47 -40.21
N LYS A 86 -9.97 -31.05 -41.41
CA LYS A 86 -10.85 -31.06 -42.60
C LYS A 86 -12.17 -30.33 -42.26
N ASP A 87 -13.33 -30.97 -42.46
CA ASP A 87 -14.64 -30.41 -42.09
C ASP A 87 -15.15 -30.81 -40.69
N HIS A 88 -14.40 -31.64 -39.95
CA HIS A 88 -14.87 -32.23 -38.70
C HIS A 88 -14.31 -31.54 -37.45
N VAL A 89 -15.15 -31.35 -36.45
CA VAL A 89 -14.73 -30.90 -35.12
C VAL A 89 -14.03 -32.05 -34.41
N VAL A 90 -12.74 -31.88 -34.13
CA VAL A 90 -11.89 -32.90 -33.51
C VAL A 90 -11.59 -32.63 -32.03
N TYR A 91 -11.83 -31.40 -31.57
CA TYR A 91 -11.79 -31.03 -30.15
C TYR A 91 -12.78 -29.89 -29.89
N GLN A 92 -13.52 -29.99 -28.79
CA GLN A 92 -14.41 -28.95 -28.29
C GLN A 92 -14.24 -28.85 -26.77
N ALA A 93 -14.18 -27.64 -26.24
CA ALA A 93 -14.03 -27.42 -24.81
C ALA A 93 -15.27 -27.90 -24.03
N GLU A 94 -15.07 -28.70 -22.97
CA GLU A 94 -16.13 -29.05 -22.01
C GLU A 94 -16.48 -27.82 -21.16
N GLN A 95 -17.78 -27.48 -21.06
CA GLN A 95 -18.25 -26.23 -20.41
C GLN A 95 -18.08 -26.18 -18.88
N ASP A 96 -17.62 -27.26 -18.24
CA ASP A 96 -17.68 -27.45 -16.77
C ASP A 96 -16.31 -27.47 -16.04
N GLY A 97 -15.24 -26.97 -16.67
CA GLY A 97 -13.94 -26.83 -16.01
C GLY A 97 -13.43 -25.40 -16.08
N GLY A 98 -13.20 -24.74 -14.94
CA GLY A 98 -12.60 -23.40 -14.85
C GLY A 98 -11.15 -23.27 -15.37
N SER A 99 -10.68 -24.22 -16.17
CA SER A 99 -9.40 -24.18 -16.89
C SER A 99 -9.61 -23.67 -18.31
N GLU A 100 -8.84 -22.67 -18.73
CA GLU A 100 -8.82 -22.17 -20.11
C GLU A 100 -8.65 -23.32 -21.13
N SER A 101 -9.45 -23.33 -22.18
CA SER A 101 -9.38 -24.37 -23.21
C SER A 101 -8.18 -24.17 -24.12
N LEU A 102 -7.58 -25.27 -24.60
CA LEU A 102 -6.45 -25.24 -25.53
C LEU A 102 -6.78 -24.42 -26.79
N ALA A 103 -7.99 -24.57 -27.31
CA ALA A 103 -8.47 -23.83 -28.48
C ALA A 103 -8.53 -22.32 -28.23
N PHE A 104 -9.01 -21.89 -27.07
CA PHE A 104 -9.09 -20.47 -26.71
C PHE A 104 -7.70 -19.85 -26.58
N LYS A 105 -6.75 -20.58 -25.97
CA LYS A 105 -5.37 -20.10 -25.78
C LYS A 105 -4.64 -19.92 -27.11
N LEU A 106 -4.66 -20.93 -27.97
CA LEU A 106 -4.06 -20.85 -29.30
C LEU A 106 -4.70 -19.74 -30.14
N TYR A 107 -6.01 -19.55 -30.03
CA TYR A 107 -6.73 -18.51 -30.76
C TYR A 107 -6.40 -17.10 -30.27
N GLY A 108 -6.29 -16.92 -28.95
CA GLY A 108 -5.92 -15.65 -28.28
C GLY A 108 -4.53 -15.17 -28.71
N ASP A 109 -3.59 -16.09 -28.83
CA ASP A 109 -2.21 -15.84 -29.27
C ASP A 109 -2.07 -15.81 -30.81
N GLY A 110 -3.18 -15.66 -31.56
CA GLY A 110 -3.14 -15.41 -33.00
C GLY A 110 -2.92 -16.63 -33.91
N ILE A 111 -2.79 -17.85 -33.37
CA ILE A 111 -2.64 -19.08 -34.16
C ILE A 111 -3.98 -19.45 -34.80
N ARG A 112 -3.95 -19.79 -36.09
CA ARG A 112 -5.14 -20.17 -36.88
C ARG A 112 -5.01 -21.55 -37.49
N GLU A 113 -3.80 -22.01 -37.77
CA GLU A 113 -3.51 -23.37 -38.20
C GLU A 113 -2.25 -23.88 -37.50
N LEU A 114 -2.28 -25.14 -37.08
CA LEU A 114 -1.11 -25.85 -36.56
C LEU A 114 -0.96 -27.18 -37.32
N VAL A 115 0.27 -27.46 -37.78
CA VAL A 115 0.62 -28.68 -38.51
C VAL A 115 1.82 -29.35 -37.85
N LEU A 116 1.65 -30.60 -37.45
CA LEU A 116 2.72 -31.47 -36.96
C LEU A 116 3.09 -32.45 -38.07
N HIS A 117 4.36 -32.53 -38.44
CA HIS A 117 4.84 -33.41 -39.52
C HIS A 117 5.47 -34.69 -38.97
N GLU A 118 5.51 -35.73 -39.80
CA GLU A 118 6.24 -36.96 -39.52
C GLU A 118 7.72 -36.68 -39.22
N GLY A 119 8.29 -37.44 -38.28
CA GLY A 119 9.67 -37.25 -37.80
C GLY A 119 9.79 -36.41 -36.52
N LEU A 120 8.67 -35.98 -35.91
CA LEU A 120 8.66 -35.29 -34.63
C LEU A 120 9.40 -36.10 -33.55
N THR A 121 10.45 -35.51 -32.97
CA THR A 121 11.24 -36.15 -31.92
C THR A 121 10.64 -35.91 -30.53
N GLN A 122 11.03 -36.73 -29.54
CA GLN A 122 10.57 -36.55 -28.15
C GLN A 122 11.03 -35.21 -27.56
N GLU A 123 12.20 -34.73 -27.96
CA GLU A 123 12.76 -33.43 -27.57
C GLU A 123 11.92 -32.28 -28.17
N GLU A 124 11.60 -32.33 -29.47
CA GLU A 124 10.71 -31.34 -30.10
C GLU A 124 9.32 -31.31 -29.48
N LEU A 125 8.73 -32.47 -29.16
CA LEU A 125 7.45 -32.54 -28.45
C LEU A 125 7.54 -31.90 -27.05
N SER A 126 8.64 -32.13 -26.33
CA SER A 126 8.84 -31.54 -25.00
C SER A 126 8.98 -30.01 -25.08
N LEU A 127 9.68 -29.49 -26.09
CA LEU A 127 9.82 -28.06 -26.37
C LEU A 127 8.49 -27.43 -26.79
N PHE A 128 7.72 -28.13 -27.63
CA PHE A 128 6.38 -27.71 -28.02
C PHE A 128 5.45 -27.60 -26.80
N LEU A 129 5.41 -28.63 -25.95
CA LEU A 129 4.62 -28.61 -24.72
C LEU A 129 5.09 -27.53 -23.74
N ALA A 130 6.40 -27.31 -23.62
CA ALA A 130 6.95 -26.23 -22.81
C ALA A 130 6.55 -24.85 -23.36
N SER A 131 6.55 -24.66 -24.69
CA SER A 131 6.19 -23.38 -25.31
C SER A 131 4.69 -23.07 -25.18
N LEU A 132 3.85 -24.10 -25.22
CA LEU A 132 2.41 -23.95 -24.98
C LEU A 132 2.08 -23.59 -23.52
N TRP A 133 2.92 -23.99 -22.56
CA TRP A 133 2.55 -24.00 -21.13
C TRP A 133 3.61 -23.42 -20.18
N SER A 134 4.65 -22.74 -20.67
CA SER A 134 5.64 -22.04 -19.84
C SER A 134 4.94 -21.06 -18.90
N ASN A 135 5.37 -21.08 -17.64
CA ASN A 135 4.65 -20.58 -16.47
C ASN A 135 4.12 -19.16 -16.66
N VAL A 136 2.83 -18.98 -16.35
CA VAL A 136 2.15 -17.67 -16.23
C VAL A 136 2.65 -16.88 -15.01
N ASP A 137 3.52 -17.47 -14.18
CA ASP A 137 3.96 -16.91 -12.89
C ASP A 137 5.34 -16.21 -12.91
N SER A 138 6.03 -16.17 -14.06
CA SER A 138 7.21 -15.32 -14.23
C SER A 138 6.82 -14.10 -15.04
N ASN A 139 6.76 -12.93 -14.40
CA ASN A 139 6.63 -11.59 -15.01
C ASN A 139 7.79 -11.24 -15.98
N GLU A 140 8.53 -12.23 -16.48
CA GLU A 140 9.77 -12.07 -17.26
C GLU A 140 9.62 -12.52 -18.73
N ASP A 141 8.56 -13.28 -19.09
CA ASP A 141 8.30 -13.71 -20.47
C ASP A 141 6.86 -13.32 -20.89
N ASP A 142 6.68 -12.11 -21.41
CA ASP A 142 5.40 -11.62 -21.97
C ASP A 142 5.18 -12.11 -23.43
N ASP A 143 6.05 -13.02 -23.91
CA ASP A 143 6.02 -13.56 -25.26
C ASP A 143 4.81 -14.48 -25.48
N ASP A 144 4.03 -14.18 -26.52
CA ASP A 144 2.94 -15.04 -26.98
C ASP A 144 3.43 -16.43 -27.42
N ILE A 145 2.53 -17.41 -27.51
CA ILE A 145 2.88 -18.78 -27.93
C ILE A 145 3.56 -18.79 -29.31
N VAL A 146 3.15 -17.90 -30.23
CA VAL A 146 3.72 -17.81 -31.59
C VAL A 146 5.20 -17.46 -31.53
N THR A 147 5.53 -16.41 -30.80
CA THR A 147 6.90 -15.90 -30.64
C THR A 147 7.79 -16.97 -29.99
N ARG A 148 7.27 -17.67 -28.97
CA ARG A 148 7.99 -18.77 -28.31
C ARG A 148 8.22 -19.98 -29.21
N LEU A 149 7.26 -20.33 -30.06
CA LEU A 149 7.44 -21.44 -31.00
C LEU A 149 8.41 -21.07 -32.13
N TRP A 150 8.40 -19.81 -32.59
CA TRP A 150 9.36 -19.32 -33.58
C TRP A 150 10.79 -19.26 -33.04
N SER A 151 11.00 -18.83 -31.81
CA SER A 151 12.34 -18.76 -31.21
C SER A 151 13.01 -20.13 -31.04
N ARG A 152 12.22 -21.21 -30.93
CA ARG A 152 12.70 -22.59 -30.78
C ARG A 152 13.05 -23.28 -32.11
N ASN A 153 12.70 -22.68 -33.26
CA ASN A 153 13.02 -23.16 -34.61
C ASN A 153 12.75 -24.67 -34.83
N LEU A 154 11.53 -25.10 -34.53
CA LEU A 154 11.12 -26.51 -34.63
C LEU A 154 10.86 -26.88 -36.11
N SER A 155 11.65 -27.80 -36.66
CA SER A 155 11.60 -28.16 -38.08
C SER A 155 10.35 -28.95 -38.49
N THR A 156 9.76 -29.65 -37.53
CA THR A 156 8.62 -30.58 -37.72
C THR A 156 7.27 -29.99 -37.31
N ILE A 157 7.23 -28.72 -36.88
CA ILE A 157 6.01 -28.03 -36.46
C ILE A 157 5.84 -26.75 -37.27
N THR A 158 4.77 -26.66 -38.04
CA THR A 158 4.42 -25.45 -38.81
C THR A 158 3.19 -24.81 -38.22
N LEU A 159 3.15 -23.48 -38.20
CA LEU A 159 2.04 -22.70 -37.66
C LEU A 159 1.73 -21.54 -38.59
N ALA A 160 0.45 -21.25 -38.78
CA ALA A 160 -0.02 -20.11 -39.58
C ALA A 160 -0.81 -19.15 -38.68
N THR A 161 -0.47 -17.87 -38.76
CA THR A 161 -1.16 -16.80 -38.04
C THR A 161 -2.27 -16.17 -38.89
N ALA A 162 -3.16 -15.41 -38.26
CA ALA A 162 -4.22 -14.67 -38.97
C ALA A 162 -3.66 -13.72 -40.04
N GLU A 163 -2.50 -13.11 -39.79
CA GLU A 163 -1.85 -12.22 -40.75
C GLU A 163 -1.30 -12.96 -41.96
N GLU A 164 -0.68 -14.12 -41.77
CA GLU A 164 -0.10 -14.90 -42.86
C GLU A 164 -1.17 -15.51 -43.78
N LEU A 165 -2.28 -15.97 -43.20
CA LEU A 165 -3.46 -16.40 -43.95
C LEU A 165 -4.13 -15.24 -44.70
N SER A 166 -4.10 -14.01 -44.16
CA SER A 166 -4.60 -12.82 -44.85
C SER A 166 -3.71 -12.37 -46.02
N LYS A 167 -2.40 -12.62 -45.94
CA LYS A 167 -1.40 -12.34 -46.99
C LYS A 167 -1.46 -13.39 -48.11
N SER A 168 -1.66 -14.67 -47.79
CA SER A 168 -1.74 -15.76 -48.77
C SER A 168 -3.08 -15.80 -49.53
N SER A 169 -4.18 -15.34 -48.92
CA SER A 169 -5.50 -15.26 -49.56
C SER A 169 -5.66 -14.12 -50.58
N VAL A 170 -4.62 -13.30 -50.80
CA VAL A 170 -4.56 -12.33 -51.93
C VAL A 170 -3.91 -12.96 -53.18
N ALA A 171 -3.31 -14.15 -53.06
CA ALA A 171 -2.63 -14.84 -54.17
C ALA A 171 -3.43 -16.02 -54.77
N ASN A 172 -4.60 -16.37 -54.22
CA ASN A 172 -5.42 -17.43 -54.77
C ASN A 172 -6.89 -16.97 -54.89
N ASP A 173 -7.38 -17.00 -56.12
CA ASP A 173 -8.65 -16.40 -56.53
C ASP A 173 -9.87 -17.21 -56.05
N GLY A 174 -10.94 -16.49 -55.70
CA GLY A 174 -12.30 -17.00 -55.57
C GLY A 174 -12.68 -17.77 -54.30
N VAL A 175 -13.37 -17.08 -53.36
CA VAL A 175 -14.69 -17.43 -52.76
C VAL A 175 -14.88 -16.77 -51.38
N THR A 176 -15.86 -15.83 -51.35
CA THR A 176 -16.65 -15.24 -50.24
C THR A 176 -16.00 -14.85 -48.92
N ARG A 177 -15.88 -13.52 -48.72
CA ARG A 177 -15.70 -12.84 -47.42
C ARG A 177 -17.06 -12.36 -46.89
N PRO A 178 -17.33 -12.39 -45.58
CA PRO A 178 -18.18 -11.41 -44.94
C PRO A 178 -17.33 -10.34 -44.24
N ASP A 179 -17.57 -9.10 -44.67
CA ASP A 179 -17.36 -7.80 -44.03
C ASP A 179 -16.38 -7.67 -42.85
N SER A 180 -15.32 -6.90 -43.09
CA SER A 180 -14.80 -5.97 -42.09
C SER A 180 -14.30 -4.68 -42.77
N SER A 181 -15.05 -3.61 -42.53
CA SER A 181 -14.66 -2.23 -42.83
C SER A 181 -13.61 -1.75 -41.84
N MET A 182 -12.74 -0.85 -42.29
CA MET A 182 -11.77 -0.02 -41.55
C MET A 182 -10.35 -0.60 -41.44
N SER A 183 -9.52 -0.27 -42.44
CA SER A 183 -8.12 0.11 -42.22
C SER A 183 -7.67 1.01 -43.37
N SER A 184 -7.80 2.32 -43.18
CA SER A 184 -7.30 3.34 -44.08
C SER A 184 -5.99 3.90 -43.51
N SER A 185 -4.91 3.13 -43.65
CA SER A 185 -3.53 3.60 -43.46
C SER A 185 -2.48 2.75 -44.20
N ASP A 186 -2.89 1.72 -44.96
CA ASP A 186 -1.99 0.87 -45.77
C ASP A 186 -1.65 1.47 -47.16
N SER A 187 -2.32 2.54 -47.58
CA SER A 187 -2.12 3.13 -48.91
C SER A 187 -0.76 3.85 -49.03
N THR A 188 -0.25 4.41 -47.94
CA THR A 188 0.94 5.28 -47.96
C THR A 188 2.25 4.51 -48.10
N LEU A 189 2.32 3.28 -47.56
CA LEU A 189 3.49 2.41 -47.66
C LEU A 189 3.61 1.74 -49.05
N ARG A 190 2.48 1.43 -49.69
CA ARG A 190 2.44 0.89 -51.05
C ARG A 190 2.93 1.89 -52.09
N GLU A 191 2.51 3.16 -52.00
CA GLU A 191 2.98 4.21 -52.90
C GLU A 191 4.49 4.47 -52.78
N LEU A 192 5.06 4.39 -51.57
CA LEU A 192 6.50 4.55 -51.36
C LEU A 192 7.32 3.38 -51.95
N LEU A 193 6.82 2.15 -51.84
CA LEU A 193 7.48 0.96 -52.38
C LEU A 193 7.42 0.90 -53.91
N ASP A 194 6.33 1.39 -54.52
CA ASP A 194 6.19 1.43 -55.97
C ASP A 194 7.10 2.52 -56.60
N LEU A 195 7.24 3.68 -55.95
CA LEU A 195 8.21 4.71 -56.34
C LEU A 195 9.66 4.22 -56.29
N GLU A 196 10.00 3.38 -55.31
CA GLU A 196 11.35 2.84 -55.18
C GLU A 196 11.65 1.73 -56.21
N ARG A 197 10.64 0.93 -56.58
CA ARG A 197 10.71 -0.06 -57.67
C ARG A 197 10.90 0.60 -59.03
N GLU A 198 10.25 1.73 -59.28
CA GLU A 198 10.47 2.53 -60.49
C GLU A 198 11.87 3.13 -60.53
N ARG A 199 12.41 3.54 -59.39
CA ARG A 199 13.78 4.06 -59.26
C ARG A 199 14.83 2.97 -59.54
N LYS A 200 14.60 1.73 -59.12
CA LYS A 200 15.49 0.58 -59.41
C LYS A 200 15.43 0.11 -60.87
N LYS A 201 14.30 0.26 -61.56
CA LYS A 201 14.18 -0.04 -63.00
C LYS A 201 15.04 0.87 -63.87
N ARG A 202 15.20 2.15 -63.49
CA ARG A 202 16.04 3.12 -64.22
C ARG A 202 17.54 2.93 -64.03
N VAL A 203 17.97 2.23 -62.98
CA VAL A 203 19.40 2.00 -62.67
C VAL A 203 19.93 0.71 -63.31
N LYS A 204 19.06 -0.22 -63.72
CA LYS A 204 19.45 -1.52 -64.30
C LYS A 204 19.69 -1.56 -65.82
N GLU A 205 19.51 -0.44 -66.53
CA GLU A 205 19.76 -0.35 -67.99
C GLU A 205 21.13 0.26 -68.37
N GLY A 206 22.01 0.50 -67.40
CA GLY A 206 23.37 0.96 -67.71
C GLY A 206 24.39 0.37 -66.74
N THR A 207 25.16 -0.60 -67.21
CA THR A 207 26.63 -0.76 -67.06
C THR A 207 26.98 -2.25 -67.00
N ASP A 208 27.39 -2.79 -68.14
CA ASP A 208 28.19 -4.01 -68.25
C ASP A 208 29.64 -3.72 -67.81
N SER A 209 30.27 -4.64 -67.06
CA SER A 209 31.61 -5.21 -67.33
C SER A 209 32.34 -5.70 -66.06
N GLU A 210 32.61 -7.02 -66.06
CA GLU A 210 33.80 -7.77 -65.62
C GLU A 210 34.48 -7.58 -64.25
N GLY A 211 34.78 -8.71 -63.58
CA GLY A 211 35.95 -8.81 -62.68
C GLY A 211 35.92 -9.85 -61.54
N SER A 212 36.10 -11.13 -61.88
CA SER A 212 36.56 -12.31 -61.10
C SER A 212 37.10 -12.15 -59.65
N GLY A 213 36.74 -13.11 -58.77
CA GLY A 213 37.52 -13.41 -57.54
C GLY A 213 36.83 -14.31 -56.50
N SER A 214 37.13 -15.61 -56.53
CA SER A 214 36.65 -16.73 -55.69
C SER A 214 36.76 -16.58 -54.16
N GLY A 215 35.80 -17.15 -53.42
CA GLY A 215 35.91 -17.41 -51.97
C GLY A 215 34.66 -18.03 -51.30
N ASN A 216 34.61 -19.37 -51.28
CA ASN A 216 33.88 -20.32 -50.42
C ASN A 216 32.56 -19.97 -49.69
N ALA A 217 31.62 -20.90 -49.87
CA ALA A 217 30.29 -21.01 -49.27
C ALA A 217 30.24 -21.12 -47.73
N LYS A 218 29.21 -20.49 -47.15
CA LYS A 218 28.26 -21.13 -46.20
C LYS A 218 26.95 -20.33 -46.20
N ASN A 219 25.85 -21.07 -46.31
CA ASN A 219 24.49 -20.60 -46.57
C ASN A 219 24.05 -19.48 -45.62
N ARG A 220 23.91 -18.28 -46.22
CA ARG A 220 23.36 -17.07 -45.63
C ARG A 220 21.84 -17.12 -45.81
N PHE A 221 21.12 -16.78 -44.74
CA PHE A 221 19.67 -16.53 -44.69
C PHE A 221 19.05 -16.18 -46.05
N GLN A 222 18.24 -17.09 -46.62
CA GLN A 222 17.33 -16.73 -47.70
C GLN A 222 15.94 -16.50 -47.10
N SER A 223 15.78 -15.36 -46.43
CA SER A 223 14.48 -14.69 -46.36
C SER A 223 14.26 -14.02 -47.71
N GLY A 224 13.19 -14.39 -48.40
CA GLY A 224 12.89 -13.99 -49.78
C GLY A 224 12.52 -12.52 -50.00
N LEU A 225 13.08 -11.57 -49.25
CA LEU A 225 13.05 -10.14 -49.56
C LEU A 225 14.49 -9.60 -49.62
N ALA A 226 15.05 -9.52 -50.84
CA ALA A 226 16.32 -8.86 -51.08
C ALA A 226 16.17 -7.34 -50.91
N GLY A 227 16.70 -6.78 -49.81
CA GLY A 227 16.82 -5.33 -49.65
C GLY A 227 16.97 -4.80 -48.22
N TYR A 228 16.65 -5.59 -47.20
CA TYR A 228 16.84 -5.22 -45.80
C TYR A 228 17.56 -6.37 -45.08
N GLU A 229 18.87 -6.49 -45.28
CA GLU A 229 19.71 -7.23 -44.33
C GLU A 229 19.89 -6.30 -43.13
N VAL A 230 19.07 -6.47 -42.10
CA VAL A 230 19.29 -5.81 -40.80
C VAL A 230 20.66 -6.28 -40.32
N THR A 231 21.59 -5.35 -40.16
CA THR A 231 22.94 -5.72 -39.74
C THR A 231 22.91 -6.24 -38.30
N GLU A 232 23.88 -7.06 -37.89
CA GLU A 232 23.98 -7.51 -36.49
C GLU A 232 24.07 -6.33 -35.51
N GLU A 233 24.58 -5.19 -35.98
CA GLU A 233 24.67 -3.92 -35.25
C GLU A 233 23.30 -3.25 -35.10
N GLU A 234 22.49 -3.18 -36.17
CA GLU A 234 21.12 -2.66 -36.13
C GLU A 234 20.20 -3.55 -35.28
N LEU A 235 20.40 -4.87 -35.33
CA LEU A 235 19.67 -5.81 -34.48
C LEU A 235 20.05 -5.60 -33.01
N ALA A 236 21.32 -5.38 -32.70
CA ALA A 236 21.78 -5.11 -31.33
C ALA A 236 21.25 -3.78 -30.79
N VAL A 237 21.19 -2.73 -31.63
CA VAL A 237 20.56 -1.44 -31.27
C VAL A 237 19.07 -1.63 -31.03
N LEU A 238 18.37 -2.35 -31.91
CA LEU A 238 16.94 -2.59 -31.77
C LEU A 238 16.62 -3.41 -30.51
N VAL A 239 17.41 -4.45 -30.20
CA VAL A 239 17.28 -5.22 -28.95
C VAL A 239 17.50 -4.33 -27.74
N HIS A 240 18.53 -3.46 -27.77
CA HIS A 240 18.78 -2.51 -26.71
C HIS A 240 17.63 -1.51 -26.53
N ASP A 241 17.05 -1.00 -27.62
CA ASP A 241 15.94 -0.04 -27.59
C ASP A 241 14.65 -0.70 -27.09
N ILE A 242 14.35 -1.92 -27.54
CA ILE A 242 13.22 -2.72 -27.03
C ILE A 242 13.40 -3.00 -25.53
N GLU A 243 14.59 -3.40 -25.10
CA GLU A 243 14.88 -3.62 -23.68
C GLU A 243 14.78 -2.32 -22.87
N ALA A 244 15.14 -1.17 -23.44
CA ALA A 244 15.01 0.13 -22.79
C ALA A 244 13.55 0.57 -22.66
N GLU A 245 12.73 0.32 -23.68
CA GLU A 245 11.30 0.65 -23.72
C GLU A 245 10.48 -0.29 -22.84
N GLN A 246 10.80 -1.60 -22.81
CA GLN A 246 10.20 -2.57 -21.88
C GLN A 246 10.51 -2.25 -20.41
N LYS A 247 11.67 -1.63 -20.13
CA LYS A 247 12.02 -1.17 -18.77
C LYS A 247 11.31 0.13 -18.38
N GLN A 248 10.63 0.80 -19.31
CA GLN A 248 9.96 2.06 -19.04
C GLN A 248 8.66 1.79 -18.26
N ASP A 249 8.45 2.56 -17.19
CA ASP A 249 7.25 2.43 -16.36
C ASP A 249 6.01 2.82 -17.18
N SER A 250 5.21 1.83 -17.57
CA SER A 250 4.05 2.02 -18.44
C SER A 250 3.07 3.07 -17.89
N LEU A 251 3.00 3.19 -16.56
CA LEU A 251 2.18 4.18 -15.89
C LEU A 251 2.71 5.60 -16.18
N MET A 252 4.03 5.81 -16.13
CA MET A 252 4.64 7.11 -16.42
C MET A 252 4.42 7.51 -17.88
N TYR A 253 4.55 6.56 -18.81
CA TYR A 253 4.27 6.82 -20.24
C TYR A 253 2.81 7.25 -20.47
N ILE A 254 1.84 6.59 -19.82
CA ILE A 254 0.42 6.99 -19.88
C ILE A 254 0.22 8.40 -19.31
N LEU A 255 0.84 8.70 -18.16
CA LEU A 255 0.75 10.03 -17.56
C LEU A 255 1.35 11.12 -18.45
N ASP A 256 2.48 10.85 -19.10
CA ASP A 256 3.11 11.78 -20.04
C ASP A 256 2.22 12.05 -21.25
N MET A 257 1.60 11.00 -21.83
CA MET A 257 0.62 11.15 -22.91
C MET A 257 -0.58 12.00 -22.47
N LEU A 258 -1.18 11.71 -21.31
CA LEU A 258 -2.32 12.48 -20.79
C LEU A 258 -1.94 13.93 -20.49
N THR A 259 -0.72 14.17 -20.04
CA THR A 259 -0.17 15.50 -19.80
C THR A 259 0.00 16.26 -21.13
N ALA A 260 0.51 15.60 -22.17
CA ALA A 260 0.62 16.19 -23.50
C ALA A 260 -0.74 16.51 -24.12
N ILE A 261 -1.74 15.64 -23.92
CA ILE A 261 -3.13 15.91 -24.33
C ILE A 261 -3.67 17.12 -23.55
N LEU A 262 -3.47 17.18 -22.23
CA LEU A 262 -3.88 18.31 -21.40
C LEU A 262 -3.24 19.62 -21.85
N ALA A 263 -1.99 19.59 -22.32
CA ALA A 263 -1.28 20.78 -22.79
C ALA A 263 -1.73 21.26 -24.18
N SER A 264 -2.16 20.36 -25.07
CA SER A 264 -2.41 20.67 -26.49
C SER A 264 -3.88 20.70 -26.91
N GLU A 265 -4.76 19.99 -26.21
CA GLU A 265 -6.17 19.83 -26.58
C GLU A 265 -6.95 21.14 -26.45
N LYS A 266 -7.78 21.47 -27.45
CA LYS A 266 -8.57 22.72 -27.51
C LYS A 266 -10.07 22.46 -27.46
N SER A 267 -10.52 21.23 -27.70
CA SER A 267 -11.93 20.85 -27.69
C SER A 267 -12.47 20.83 -26.26
N PRO A 268 -13.51 21.64 -25.94
CA PRO A 268 -14.06 21.67 -24.59
C PRO A 268 -14.62 20.33 -24.12
N ALA A 269 -15.28 19.59 -25.03
CA ALA A 269 -15.85 18.28 -24.71
C ALA A 269 -14.75 17.23 -24.40
N LEU A 270 -13.59 17.30 -25.06
CA LEU A 270 -12.47 16.41 -24.78
C LEU A 270 -11.77 16.78 -23.47
N LEU A 271 -11.61 18.08 -23.18
CA LEU A 271 -11.07 18.55 -21.90
C LEU A 271 -11.94 18.14 -20.72
N THR A 272 -13.26 18.25 -20.84
CA THR A 272 -14.21 17.77 -19.80
C THR A 272 -14.02 16.27 -19.53
N LYS A 273 -13.90 15.46 -20.59
CA LYS A 273 -13.61 14.01 -20.44
C LYS A 273 -12.24 13.78 -19.82
N LEU A 274 -11.23 14.54 -20.21
CA LEU A 274 -9.87 14.43 -19.68
C LEU A 274 -9.83 14.71 -18.17
N PHE A 275 -10.53 15.74 -17.68
CA PHE A 275 -10.62 15.98 -16.24
C PHE A 275 -11.36 14.86 -15.50
N SER A 276 -12.37 14.23 -16.12
CA SER A 276 -13.00 13.04 -15.53
C SER A 276 -12.02 11.86 -15.41
N LEU A 277 -11.17 11.65 -16.43
CA LEU A 277 -10.11 10.63 -16.41
C LEU A 277 -9.07 10.93 -15.33
N TRP A 278 -8.64 12.18 -15.19
CA TRP A 278 -7.75 12.59 -14.09
C TRP A 278 -8.35 12.30 -12.71
N GLY A 279 -9.67 12.48 -12.56
CA GLY A 279 -10.38 12.08 -11.35
C GLY A 279 -10.26 10.58 -11.05
N THR A 280 -10.45 9.73 -12.05
CA THR A 280 -10.28 8.27 -11.93
C THR A 280 -8.83 7.88 -11.64
N ILE A 281 -7.86 8.55 -12.26
CA ILE A 281 -6.42 8.32 -12.03
C ILE A 281 -6.07 8.64 -10.57
N VAL A 282 -6.51 9.79 -10.05
CA VAL A 282 -6.32 10.15 -8.64
C VAL A 282 -6.88 9.07 -7.71
N GLU A 283 -8.06 8.53 -8.01
CA GLU A 283 -8.69 7.48 -7.20
C GLU A 283 -7.93 6.14 -7.28
N SER A 284 -7.44 5.74 -8.45
CA SER A 284 -6.60 4.55 -8.61
C SER A 284 -5.27 4.70 -7.85
N LEU A 285 -4.58 5.84 -8.02
CA LEU A 285 -3.30 6.09 -7.33
C LEU A 285 -3.46 6.13 -5.80
N LEU A 286 -4.58 6.65 -5.29
CA LEU A 286 -4.92 6.60 -3.86
C LEU A 286 -5.18 5.16 -3.38
N CYS A 287 -5.94 4.37 -4.16
CA CYS A 287 -6.23 2.97 -3.84
C CYS A 287 -4.98 2.08 -3.83
N GLU A 288 -4.03 2.37 -4.72
CA GLU A 288 -2.78 1.62 -4.87
C GLU A 288 -1.62 2.17 -4.02
N GLY A 289 -1.82 3.30 -3.35
CA GLY A 289 -0.82 3.96 -2.52
C GLY A 289 0.41 4.44 -3.28
N LYS A 290 0.24 4.83 -4.55
CA LYS A 290 1.31 5.39 -5.40
C LYS A 290 1.52 6.87 -5.08
N TRP A 291 1.94 7.18 -3.85
CA TRP A 291 1.94 8.54 -3.29
C TRP A 291 2.83 9.54 -4.05
N THR A 292 4.03 9.13 -4.45
CA THR A 292 4.98 9.98 -5.20
C THR A 292 4.45 10.34 -6.58
N VAL A 293 3.81 9.37 -7.25
CA VAL A 293 3.17 9.58 -8.55
C VAL A 293 1.97 10.50 -8.40
N LEU A 294 1.15 10.28 -7.37
CA LEU A 294 0.02 11.13 -7.06
C LEU A 294 0.46 12.58 -6.79
N GLU A 295 1.57 12.77 -6.07
CA GLU A 295 2.13 14.10 -5.82
C GLU A 295 2.44 14.83 -7.14
N ASN A 296 3.10 14.15 -8.07
CA ASN A 296 3.40 14.70 -9.40
C ASN A 296 2.12 15.06 -10.18
N VAL A 297 1.12 14.16 -10.18
CA VAL A 297 -0.17 14.39 -10.84
C VAL A 297 -0.90 15.60 -10.23
N LEU A 298 -0.90 15.74 -8.91
CA LEU A 298 -1.55 16.86 -8.25
C LEU A 298 -0.83 18.19 -8.51
N ASN A 299 0.50 18.19 -8.55
CA ASN A 299 1.28 19.38 -8.90
C ASN A 299 0.99 19.82 -10.35
N LEU A 300 0.98 18.88 -11.30
CA LEU A 300 0.61 19.16 -12.69
C LEU A 300 -0.79 19.77 -12.79
N LEU A 301 -1.77 19.17 -12.11
CA LEU A 301 -3.15 19.68 -12.11
C LEU A 301 -3.23 21.06 -11.45
N HIS A 302 -2.45 21.32 -10.40
CA HIS A 302 -2.41 22.63 -9.76
C HIS A 302 -1.87 23.73 -10.69
N GLU A 303 -0.82 23.43 -11.47
CA GLU A 303 -0.20 24.36 -12.42
C GLU A 303 -1.03 24.58 -13.69
N THR A 304 -1.98 23.68 -13.98
CA THR A 304 -2.75 23.69 -15.22
C THR A 304 -3.50 25.00 -15.46
N ASP A 305 -4.12 25.60 -14.43
CA ASP A 305 -4.85 26.88 -14.58
C ASP A 305 -3.91 28.05 -14.95
N ALA A 306 -2.65 28.01 -14.49
CA ALA A 306 -1.65 29.02 -14.82
C ALA A 306 -1.10 28.85 -16.24
N VAL A 307 -0.91 27.60 -16.69
CA VAL A 307 -0.33 27.27 -17.99
C VAL A 307 -1.37 27.33 -19.12
N ARG A 308 -2.65 27.10 -18.81
CA ARG A 308 -3.77 27.08 -19.77
C ARG A 308 -4.83 28.15 -19.43
N PRO A 309 -4.55 29.45 -19.64
CA PRO A 309 -5.51 30.52 -19.39
C PRO A 309 -6.74 30.47 -20.32
N ASP A 310 -6.69 29.65 -21.37
CA ASP A 310 -7.77 29.41 -22.33
C ASP A 310 -8.86 28.45 -21.82
N LEU A 311 -8.69 27.84 -20.64
CA LEU A 311 -9.71 27.00 -20.02
C LEU A 311 -10.98 27.79 -19.68
N SER A 312 -12.14 27.18 -19.98
CA SER A 312 -13.45 27.72 -19.60
C SER A 312 -13.63 27.72 -18.07
N GLU A 313 -14.56 28.55 -17.59
CA GLU A 313 -14.91 28.58 -16.17
C GLU A 313 -15.44 27.23 -15.65
N GLU A 314 -16.10 26.45 -16.51
CA GLU A 314 -16.54 25.08 -16.18
C GLU A 314 -15.33 24.15 -15.94
N HIS A 315 -14.31 24.20 -16.80
CA HIS A 315 -13.09 23.41 -16.62
C HIS A 315 -12.33 23.81 -15.36
N LYS A 316 -12.22 25.12 -15.07
CA LYS A 316 -11.60 25.61 -13.83
C LYS A 316 -12.35 25.13 -12.60
N GLN A 317 -13.68 25.10 -12.65
CA GLN A 317 -14.50 24.53 -11.58
C GLN A 317 -14.28 23.02 -11.44
N GLN A 318 -14.18 22.27 -12.53
CA GLN A 318 -13.86 20.84 -12.49
C GLN A 318 -12.49 20.59 -11.85
N LEU A 319 -11.46 21.32 -12.28
CA LEU A 319 -10.11 21.24 -11.73
C LEU A 319 -10.08 21.58 -10.24
N ALA A 320 -10.71 22.68 -9.85
CA ALA A 320 -10.87 23.06 -8.45
C ALA A 320 -11.61 21.98 -7.65
N SER A 321 -12.66 21.36 -8.22
CA SER A 321 -13.42 20.29 -7.57
C SER A 321 -12.60 19.02 -7.37
N LEU A 322 -11.68 18.70 -8.29
CA LEU A 322 -10.76 17.56 -8.20
C LEU A 322 -9.76 17.76 -7.06
N LEU A 323 -9.10 18.92 -7.02
CA LEU A 323 -8.11 19.29 -6.02
C LEU A 323 -8.74 19.44 -4.62
N ASN A 324 -9.85 20.18 -4.52
CA ASN A 324 -10.60 20.32 -3.27
C ASN A 324 -11.25 19.01 -2.83
N GLY A 325 -11.49 18.10 -3.78
CA GLY A 325 -12.11 16.80 -3.53
C GLY A 325 -11.20 15.81 -2.82
N LEU A 326 -9.89 16.06 -2.71
CA LEU A 326 -8.94 15.16 -2.03
C LEU A 326 -9.30 14.91 -0.57
N GLY A 327 -9.83 15.92 0.13
CA GLY A 327 -10.22 15.83 1.55
C GLY A 327 -11.55 15.11 1.81
N ARG A 328 -12.27 14.71 0.76
CA ARG A 328 -13.57 14.02 0.90
C ARG A 328 -13.40 12.71 1.65
N THR A 329 -14.37 12.41 2.51
CA THR A 329 -14.36 11.22 3.37
C THR A 329 -14.15 9.93 2.58
N GLU A 330 -14.71 9.79 1.38
CA GLU A 330 -14.54 8.59 0.55
C GLU A 330 -13.08 8.38 0.09
N ARG A 331 -12.37 9.43 -0.29
CA ARG A 331 -10.94 9.34 -0.67
C ARG A 331 -10.05 9.08 0.54
N VAL A 332 -10.36 9.70 1.68
CA VAL A 332 -9.64 9.42 2.94
C VAL A 332 -9.86 7.96 3.39
N LYS A 333 -11.04 7.37 3.15
CA LYS A 333 -11.26 5.94 3.38
C LYS A 333 -10.45 5.03 2.45
N MET A 334 -10.20 5.45 1.19
CA MET A 334 -9.29 4.71 0.30
C MET A 334 -7.88 4.67 0.87
N ILE A 335 -7.39 5.81 1.37
CA ILE A 335 -6.09 5.90 2.07
C ILE A 335 -6.09 4.98 3.31
N GLU A 336 -7.15 5.04 4.13
CA GLU A 336 -7.30 4.17 5.31
C GLU A 336 -7.22 2.68 4.95
N ALA A 337 -7.97 2.26 3.93
CA ALA A 337 -8.01 0.88 3.47
C ALA A 337 -6.64 0.39 2.99
N TYR A 338 -5.93 1.21 2.21
CA TYR A 338 -4.58 0.88 1.74
C TYR A 338 -3.58 0.75 2.90
N LEU A 339 -3.55 1.73 3.82
CA LEU A 339 -2.60 1.77 4.93
C LEU A 339 -2.80 0.63 5.93
N ASN A 340 -4.05 0.22 6.15
CA ASN A 340 -4.37 -0.91 7.03
C ASN A 340 -4.09 -2.27 6.37
N ARG A 341 -4.22 -2.36 5.04
CA ARG A 341 -3.87 -3.58 4.29
C ARG A 341 -2.35 -3.78 4.18
N ASN A 342 -1.57 -2.69 4.17
CA ASN A 342 -0.13 -2.73 3.97
C ASN A 342 0.62 -1.97 5.10
N PRO A 343 0.82 -2.58 6.28
CA PRO A 343 1.42 -1.90 7.44
C PRO A 343 2.87 -1.44 7.25
N ASP A 344 3.60 -2.15 6.38
CA ASP A 344 5.02 -1.95 6.09
C ASP A 344 5.27 -1.35 4.69
N ALA A 345 4.23 -0.79 4.05
CA ALA A 345 4.35 -0.17 2.73
C ALA A 345 5.31 1.02 2.73
N ASP A 346 5.88 1.31 1.56
CA ASP A 346 6.55 2.59 1.34
C ASP A 346 5.51 3.72 1.37
N VAL A 347 5.67 4.61 2.33
CA VAL A 347 4.80 5.78 2.56
C VAL A 347 5.45 7.09 2.14
N LYS A 348 6.55 7.02 1.37
CA LYS A 348 7.22 8.20 0.82
C LYS A 348 6.24 9.01 -0.04
N GLY A 349 6.09 10.29 0.27
CA GLY A 349 5.16 11.22 -0.38
C GLY A 349 3.80 11.33 0.30
N LEU A 350 3.39 10.38 1.15
CA LEU A 350 2.08 10.42 1.83
C LEU A 350 1.92 11.70 2.68
N SER A 351 2.96 12.12 3.39
CA SER A 351 2.92 13.37 4.17
C SER A 351 2.63 14.58 3.30
N THR A 352 3.24 14.67 2.10
CA THR A 352 2.95 15.74 1.13
C THR A 352 1.50 15.70 0.70
N ILE A 353 0.97 14.52 0.33
CA ILE A 353 -0.44 14.35 -0.05
C ILE A 353 -1.39 14.81 1.05
N LEU A 354 -1.14 14.41 2.31
CA LEU A 354 -1.97 14.81 3.43
C LEU A 354 -1.90 16.33 3.69
N LEU A 355 -0.76 16.98 3.45
CA LEU A 355 -0.59 18.42 3.62
C LEU A 355 -1.19 19.26 2.49
N LEU A 356 -1.42 18.67 1.31
CA LEU A 356 -2.19 19.30 0.23
C LEU A 356 -3.70 19.37 0.53
N LEU A 357 -4.18 18.61 1.52
CA LEU A 357 -5.57 18.66 1.96
C LEU A 357 -5.86 20.01 2.63
N LYS A 358 -7.09 20.48 2.48
CA LYS A 358 -7.57 21.71 3.13
C LYS A 358 -8.07 21.43 4.56
N ALA A 359 -8.24 22.49 5.34
CA ALA A 359 -8.67 22.40 6.74
C ALA A 359 -10.06 21.76 6.93
N ASP A 360 -10.90 21.75 5.90
CA ASP A 360 -12.18 21.03 5.88
C ASP A 360 -12.02 19.50 5.93
N ALA A 361 -10.83 18.97 5.60
CA ALA A 361 -10.49 17.55 5.71
C ALA A 361 -10.13 17.10 7.13
N VAL A 362 -9.94 18.02 8.08
CA VAL A 362 -9.53 17.71 9.47
C VAL A 362 -10.44 16.66 10.15
N PRO A 363 -11.79 16.69 10.03
CA PRO A 363 -12.64 15.64 10.57
C PRO A 363 -12.37 14.26 9.96
N SER A 364 -12.14 14.20 8.63
CA SER A 364 -11.80 12.95 7.94
C SER A 364 -10.44 12.42 8.38
N LEU A 365 -9.44 13.30 8.56
CA LEU A 365 -8.12 12.93 9.07
C LEU A 365 -8.15 12.47 10.54
N CYS A 366 -9.04 13.04 11.35
CA CYS A 366 -9.31 12.55 12.70
C CYS A 366 -9.87 11.13 12.67
N SER A 367 -10.78 10.81 11.75
CA SER A 367 -11.28 9.45 11.55
C SER A 367 -10.16 8.50 11.10
N LEU A 368 -9.35 8.92 10.12
CA LEU A 368 -8.20 8.16 9.64
C LEU A 368 -7.24 7.82 10.78
N LEU A 369 -6.81 8.83 11.55
CA LEU A 369 -5.91 8.64 12.71
C LEU A 369 -6.46 7.64 13.73
N ALA A 370 -7.78 7.61 13.90
CA ALA A 370 -8.42 6.73 14.86
C ALA A 370 -8.47 5.27 14.40
N ASN A 371 -8.40 5.03 13.09
CA ASN A 371 -8.59 3.72 12.46
C ASN A 371 -7.30 3.10 11.93
N VAL A 372 -6.24 3.90 11.69
CA VAL A 372 -4.94 3.35 11.28
C VAL A 372 -4.27 2.59 12.42
N THR A 373 -3.73 1.41 12.12
CA THR A 373 -3.15 0.50 13.13
C THR A 373 -1.64 0.67 13.30
N SER A 374 -0.92 0.99 12.23
CA SER A 374 0.54 1.17 12.25
C SER A 374 0.95 2.46 12.99
N PRO A 375 1.88 2.39 13.97
CA PRO A 375 2.43 3.58 14.63
C PRO A 375 3.09 4.57 13.67
N VAL A 376 3.71 4.09 12.59
CA VAL A 376 4.33 4.94 11.56
C VAL A 376 3.25 5.74 10.82
N HIS A 377 2.17 5.08 10.41
CA HIS A 377 1.03 5.74 9.74
C HIS A 377 0.35 6.74 10.68
N GLN A 378 0.15 6.37 11.96
CA GLN A 378 -0.39 7.28 12.98
C GLN A 378 0.48 8.53 13.14
N ALA A 379 1.81 8.40 13.11
CA ALA A 379 2.73 9.53 13.19
C ALA A 379 2.56 10.49 12.01
N ILE A 380 2.53 9.96 10.78
CA ILE A 380 2.35 10.75 9.55
C ILE A 380 1.02 11.52 9.57
N VAL A 381 -0.09 10.85 9.91
CA VAL A 381 -1.41 11.50 10.00
C VAL A 381 -1.44 12.54 11.12
N SER A 382 -0.79 12.25 12.25
CA SER A 382 -0.67 13.21 13.37
C SER A 382 0.11 14.46 12.97
N GLU A 383 1.19 14.34 12.20
CA GLU A 383 1.97 15.47 11.70
C GLU A 383 1.16 16.35 10.75
N ALA A 384 0.38 15.75 9.84
CA ALA A 384 -0.53 16.49 8.98
C ALA A 384 -1.58 17.26 9.82
N LEU A 385 -2.17 16.61 10.83
CA LEU A 385 -3.14 17.25 11.73
C LEU A 385 -2.54 18.39 12.56
N VAL A 386 -1.27 18.31 12.98
CA VAL A 386 -0.58 19.42 13.67
C VAL A 386 -0.58 20.69 12.82
N ILE A 387 -0.47 20.57 11.50
CA ILE A 387 -0.44 21.70 10.58
C ILE A 387 -1.86 22.14 10.24
N LEU A 388 -2.70 21.22 9.73
CA LEU A 388 -4.01 21.56 9.14
C LEU A 388 -5.07 21.95 10.17
N ALA A 389 -4.99 21.44 11.40
CA ALA A 389 -6.00 21.69 12.43
C ALA A 389 -5.65 22.85 13.37
N LYS A 390 -4.52 23.55 13.17
CA LYS A 390 -4.00 24.56 14.09
C LYS A 390 -4.98 25.70 14.34
N ASP A 391 -5.63 26.18 13.29
CA ASP A 391 -6.60 27.29 13.35
C ASP A 391 -8.03 26.80 13.64
N HIS A 392 -8.31 25.51 13.44
CA HIS A 392 -9.61 24.87 13.63
C HIS A 392 -9.52 23.59 14.48
N PRO A 393 -9.21 23.69 15.79
CA PRO A 393 -8.95 22.53 16.64
C PRO A 393 -10.20 21.78 17.09
N ASP A 394 -11.40 22.29 16.85
CA ASP A 394 -12.67 21.73 17.34
C ASP A 394 -12.88 20.24 17.05
N PRO A 395 -12.53 19.69 15.86
CA PRO A 395 -12.66 18.25 15.61
C PRO A 395 -11.80 17.41 16.55
N LEU A 396 -10.57 17.85 16.86
CA LEU A 396 -9.67 17.15 17.78
C LEU A 396 -10.21 17.22 19.21
N LEU A 397 -10.75 18.39 19.62
CA LEU A 397 -11.35 18.55 20.95
C LEU A 397 -12.58 17.65 21.14
N ARG A 398 -13.40 17.46 20.11
CA ARG A 398 -14.51 16.49 20.12
C ARG A 398 -13.98 15.05 20.24
N GLY A 399 -12.91 14.72 19.52
CA GLY A 399 -12.26 13.42 19.54
C GLY A 399 -11.69 13.00 20.91
N LEU A 400 -11.43 13.95 21.83
CA LEU A 400 -11.00 13.64 23.20
C LEU A 400 -12.01 12.80 24.01
N SER A 401 -13.28 12.77 23.60
CA SER A 401 -14.33 11.96 24.25
C SER A 401 -14.42 10.53 23.71
N ASP A 402 -13.56 10.13 22.76
CA ASP A 402 -13.50 8.77 22.23
C ASP A 402 -13.07 7.76 23.32
N ARG A 403 -13.40 6.48 23.13
CA ARG A 403 -13.08 5.41 24.10
C ARG A 403 -11.75 4.74 23.84
N ARG A 404 -11.15 4.93 22.66
CA ARG A 404 -9.86 4.32 22.26
C ARG A 404 -8.69 5.12 22.86
N PRO A 405 -7.94 4.56 23.84
CA PRO A 405 -6.88 5.30 24.51
C PRO A 405 -5.75 5.77 23.58
N GLY A 406 -5.38 4.93 22.60
CA GLY A 406 -4.34 5.28 21.62
C GLY A 406 -4.69 6.52 20.80
N TYR A 407 -5.94 6.61 20.33
CA TYR A 407 -6.42 7.76 19.59
C TYR A 407 -6.43 9.03 20.45
N VAL A 408 -6.99 8.97 21.67
CA VAL A 408 -7.01 10.11 22.59
C VAL A 408 -5.59 10.58 22.94
N ARG A 409 -4.62 9.67 23.11
CA ARG A 409 -3.21 10.02 23.33
C ARG A 409 -2.58 10.71 22.12
N ASN A 410 -2.89 10.30 20.89
CA ASN A 410 -2.41 10.97 19.69
C ASN A 410 -2.98 12.40 19.61
N LEU A 411 -4.26 12.59 19.91
CA LEU A 411 -4.88 13.92 19.98
C LEU A 411 -4.24 14.81 21.06
N LEU A 412 -4.03 14.28 22.27
CA LEU A 412 -3.34 15.00 23.34
C LEU A 412 -1.91 15.39 22.91
N SER A 413 -1.20 14.51 22.21
CA SER A 413 0.14 14.80 21.70
C SER A 413 0.14 15.97 20.70
N ILE A 414 -0.88 16.09 19.86
CA ILE A 414 -1.07 17.23 18.94
C ILE A 414 -1.33 18.52 19.73
N LEU A 415 -2.25 18.50 20.70
CA LEU A 415 -2.53 19.67 21.53
C LEU A 415 -1.30 20.13 22.33
N ILE A 416 -0.52 19.18 22.86
CA ILE A 416 0.75 19.43 23.55
C ILE A 416 1.75 20.14 22.63
N LYS A 417 1.89 19.71 21.37
CA LYS A 417 2.78 20.36 20.39
C LYS A 417 2.40 21.81 20.14
N TRP A 418 1.10 22.14 20.12
CA TRP A 418 0.65 23.53 19.98
C TRP A 418 0.83 24.38 21.23
N ASN A 419 0.91 23.74 22.40
CA ASN A 419 1.17 24.37 23.69
C ASN A 419 0.36 25.65 23.94
N ASN A 420 -0.97 25.58 23.75
CA ASN A 420 -1.85 26.72 23.94
C ASN A 420 -2.69 26.58 25.22
N PRO A 421 -2.64 27.54 26.16
CA PRO A 421 -3.40 27.52 27.41
C PRO A 421 -4.92 27.31 27.25
N LYS A 422 -5.50 27.69 26.09
CA LYS A 422 -6.94 27.50 25.80
C LYS A 422 -7.39 26.03 25.85
N PHE A 423 -6.45 25.09 25.72
CA PHE A 423 -6.74 23.65 25.76
C PHE A 423 -6.77 23.06 27.17
N ALA A 424 -6.42 23.83 28.20
CA ALA A 424 -6.37 23.32 29.57
C ALA A 424 -7.72 22.78 30.06
N ASP A 425 -8.81 23.53 29.87
CA ASP A 425 -10.14 23.10 30.35
C ASP A 425 -10.67 21.84 29.63
N PRO A 426 -10.62 21.73 28.28
CA PRO A 426 -10.96 20.49 27.60
C PRO A 426 -10.15 19.28 28.07
N VAL A 427 -8.83 19.44 28.26
CA VAL A 427 -7.94 18.36 28.71
C VAL A 427 -8.18 17.98 30.17
N GLU A 428 -8.50 18.94 31.03
CA GLU A 428 -8.82 18.69 32.45
C GLU A 428 -10.03 17.76 32.62
N ARG A 429 -10.97 17.74 31.68
CA ARG A 429 -12.14 16.82 31.76
C ARG A 429 -11.75 15.34 31.64
N LEU A 430 -10.55 15.04 31.15
CA LEU A 430 -10.03 13.69 30.98
C LEU A 430 -9.29 13.16 32.21
N THR A 431 -9.26 13.88 33.34
CA THR A 431 -8.61 13.39 34.57
C THR A 431 -9.22 12.12 35.13
N ARG A 432 -10.44 11.76 34.70
CA ARG A 432 -11.13 10.51 35.06
C ARG A 432 -11.20 9.50 33.91
N TYR A 433 -10.39 9.69 32.87
CA TYR A 433 -10.39 8.77 31.74
C TYR A 433 -9.97 7.35 32.21
N PRO A 434 -10.62 6.26 31.73
CA PRO A 434 -10.38 4.91 32.26
C PRO A 434 -8.92 4.44 32.14
N ASP A 435 -8.27 4.77 31.04
CA ASP A 435 -6.88 4.39 30.77
C ASP A 435 -5.88 5.29 31.54
N PRO A 436 -4.95 4.69 32.33
CA PRO A 436 -3.98 5.45 33.11
C PRO A 436 -2.92 6.17 32.26
N GLN A 437 -2.60 5.66 31.06
CA GLN A 437 -1.64 6.34 30.18
C GLN A 437 -2.21 7.64 29.64
N VAL A 438 -3.52 7.68 29.36
CA VAL A 438 -4.25 8.92 29.01
C VAL A 438 -4.21 9.89 30.19
N ARG A 439 -4.57 9.46 31.41
CA ARG A 439 -4.53 10.33 32.60
C ARG A 439 -3.13 10.89 32.86
N ARG A 440 -2.07 10.10 32.64
CA ARG A 440 -0.68 10.57 32.76
C ARG A 440 -0.34 11.63 31.70
N GLU A 441 -0.83 11.47 30.47
CA GLU A 441 -0.66 12.47 29.41
C GLU A 441 -1.45 13.74 29.70
N VAL A 442 -2.63 13.63 30.34
CA VAL A 442 -3.40 14.77 30.85
C VAL A 442 -2.60 15.56 31.87
N VAL A 443 -1.95 14.91 32.83
CA VAL A 443 -1.06 15.58 33.80
C VAL A 443 0.05 16.34 33.07
N ARG A 444 0.71 15.70 32.09
CA ARG A 444 1.76 16.35 31.29
C ARG A 444 1.23 17.58 30.54
N ALA A 445 0.09 17.44 29.87
CA ALA A 445 -0.55 18.53 29.13
C ALA A 445 -0.92 19.70 30.05
N LEU A 446 -1.52 19.43 31.22
CA LEU A 446 -1.83 20.47 32.21
C LEU A 446 -0.57 21.20 32.69
N GLY A 447 0.53 20.49 32.92
CA GLY A 447 1.81 21.11 33.30
C GLY A 447 2.42 22.01 32.23
N LEU A 448 2.06 21.83 30.95
CA LEU A 448 2.50 22.68 29.84
C LEU A 448 1.54 23.86 29.62
N PHE A 449 0.24 23.60 29.63
CA PHE A 449 -0.80 24.61 29.37
C PHE A 449 -1.02 25.56 30.55
N ARG A 450 -0.80 25.07 31.78
CA ARG A 450 -0.89 25.83 33.05
C ARG A 450 0.37 25.55 33.88
N PRO A 451 1.53 26.11 33.51
CA PRO A 451 2.80 25.80 34.17
C PRO A 451 2.84 26.26 35.65
N ASN A 452 2.00 27.23 36.01
CA ASN A 452 1.88 27.77 37.35
C ASN A 452 0.40 28.05 37.71
N GLY A 453 0.15 28.36 38.98
CA GLY A 453 -1.18 28.79 39.47
C GLY A 453 -1.79 27.81 40.47
N ASN A 454 -3.09 27.54 40.36
CA ASN A 454 -3.82 26.70 41.31
C ASN A 454 -3.59 25.19 41.02
N GLY A 455 -2.97 24.48 41.96
CA GLY A 455 -2.67 23.05 41.84
C GLY A 455 -3.74 22.10 42.37
N THR A 456 -4.90 22.59 42.84
CA THR A 456 -5.92 21.78 43.54
C THR A 456 -6.36 20.55 42.74
N LYS A 457 -6.50 20.69 41.42
CA LYS A 457 -6.88 19.57 40.55
C LYS A 457 -5.80 18.50 40.44
N LEU A 458 -4.52 18.89 40.49
CA LEU A 458 -3.40 17.95 40.50
C LEU A 458 -3.34 17.16 41.82
N VAL A 459 -3.81 17.74 42.93
CA VAL A 459 -3.89 16.99 44.21
C VAL A 459 -4.79 15.77 44.07
N SER A 460 -5.93 15.89 43.37
CA SER A 460 -6.81 14.73 43.13
C SER A 460 -6.17 13.62 42.28
N LEU A 461 -5.18 13.97 41.45
CA LEU A 461 -4.40 13.00 40.65
C LEU A 461 -3.21 12.43 41.43
N SER A 462 -2.81 13.05 42.54
CA SER A 462 -1.76 12.52 43.43
C SER A 462 -2.24 11.31 44.24
N THR A 463 -3.53 10.98 44.17
CA THR A 463 -4.17 9.82 44.82
C THR A 463 -4.75 8.85 43.79
N ASP A 464 -4.35 8.94 42.53
CA ASP A 464 -4.79 8.05 41.45
C ASP A 464 -4.44 6.58 41.74
N GLU A 465 -5.26 5.64 41.26
CA GLU A 465 -5.00 4.21 41.40
C GLU A 465 -3.70 3.78 40.72
N ASP A 466 -3.30 4.45 39.64
CA ASP A 466 -2.06 4.18 38.90
C ASP A 466 -0.89 5.00 39.45
N ASP A 467 0.19 4.29 39.81
CA ASP A 467 1.42 4.87 40.36
C ASP A 467 2.07 5.90 39.43
N GLY A 468 2.00 5.68 38.11
CA GLY A 468 2.57 6.56 37.11
C GLY A 468 1.84 7.90 37.03
N VAL A 469 0.52 7.90 37.18
CA VAL A 469 -0.30 9.11 37.28
C VAL A 469 -0.01 9.86 38.58
N ARG A 470 0.02 9.15 39.73
CA ARG A 470 0.36 9.75 41.03
C ARG A 470 1.71 10.45 41.00
N PHE A 471 2.72 9.76 40.49
CA PHE A 471 4.08 10.28 40.42
C PHE A 471 4.19 11.50 39.50
N ALA A 472 3.50 11.48 38.35
CA ALA A 472 3.47 12.62 37.44
C ALA A 472 2.85 13.86 38.11
N ALA A 473 1.73 13.69 38.82
CA ALA A 473 1.04 14.78 39.50
C ALA A 473 1.88 15.36 40.66
N LEU A 474 2.46 14.49 41.50
CA LEU A 474 3.35 14.90 42.59
C LEU A 474 4.59 15.64 42.05
N LYS A 475 5.18 15.18 40.95
CA LYS A 475 6.33 15.85 40.32
C LYS A 475 6.00 17.29 39.92
N LEU A 476 4.81 17.55 39.36
CA LEU A 476 4.38 18.91 39.04
C LEU A 476 4.17 19.74 40.31
N LEU A 477 3.47 19.22 41.32
CA LEU A 477 3.22 19.94 42.57
C LEU A 477 4.51 20.26 43.35
N MET A 478 5.53 19.42 43.22
CA MET A 478 6.86 19.62 43.81
C MET A 478 7.70 20.71 43.12
N SER A 479 7.27 21.22 41.96
CA SER A 479 8.01 22.24 41.19
C SER A 479 8.04 23.63 41.83
N ALA A 480 7.24 23.86 42.89
CA ALA A 480 7.03 25.15 43.54
C ALA A 480 6.44 26.25 42.63
N GLN A 481 5.84 25.87 41.50
CA GLN A 481 5.13 26.78 40.60
C GLN A 481 3.61 26.84 40.89
N TYR A 482 3.12 25.95 41.76
CA TYR A 482 1.71 25.83 42.08
C TYR A 482 1.44 26.23 43.52
N THR A 483 0.22 26.73 43.74
CA THR A 483 -0.34 27.04 45.06
C THR A 483 -1.55 26.16 45.32
N VAL A 484 -1.65 25.62 46.52
CA VAL A 484 -2.77 24.78 46.95
C VAL A 484 -3.06 25.07 48.42
N PRO A 485 -4.29 25.43 48.80
CA PRO A 485 -4.66 25.57 50.21
C PRO A 485 -4.48 24.25 50.97
N PHE A 486 -4.02 24.31 52.21
CA PHE A 486 -3.81 23.12 53.05
C PHE A 486 -5.11 22.31 53.24
N SER A 487 -6.27 22.98 53.25
CA SER A 487 -7.58 22.31 53.30
C SER A 487 -7.82 21.27 52.20
N GLN A 488 -7.15 21.39 51.04
CA GLN A 488 -7.24 20.41 49.95
C GLN A 488 -6.32 19.20 50.15
N TRP A 489 -5.22 19.35 50.90
CA TRP A 489 -4.31 18.26 51.25
C TRP A 489 -4.72 17.49 52.50
N PHE A 490 -5.42 18.16 53.42
CA PHE A 490 -5.82 17.60 54.70
C PHE A 490 -6.57 16.25 54.61
N PRO A 491 -7.52 16.03 53.65
CA PRO A 491 -8.18 14.74 53.51
C PRO A 491 -7.19 13.59 53.28
N LEU A 492 -6.26 13.75 52.32
CA LEU A 492 -5.23 12.75 52.01
C LEU A 492 -4.32 12.47 53.21
N LEU A 493 -3.90 13.53 53.91
CA LEU A 493 -3.01 13.43 55.06
C LEU A 493 -3.66 12.79 56.30
N SER A 494 -4.99 12.70 56.32
CA SER A 494 -5.79 12.16 57.42
C SER A 494 -6.40 10.78 57.10
N GLU A 495 -6.16 10.23 55.92
CA GLU A 495 -6.60 8.89 55.54
C GLU A 495 -6.00 7.82 56.47
N GLU A 496 -6.80 6.84 56.89
CA GLU A 496 -6.37 5.77 57.81
C GLU A 496 -5.13 5.01 57.28
N GLY A 497 -5.08 4.78 55.96
CA GLY A 497 -3.99 4.07 55.29
C GLY A 497 -2.78 4.93 54.92
N PHE A 498 -2.78 6.25 55.16
CA PHE A 498 -1.67 7.12 54.76
C PHE A 498 -0.34 6.72 55.40
N MET A 499 -0.39 6.28 56.66
CA MET A 499 0.77 5.80 57.42
C MET A 499 1.38 4.51 56.88
N ASP A 500 0.59 3.71 56.18
CA ASP A 500 0.99 2.42 55.62
C ASP A 500 1.63 2.57 54.24
N ARG A 501 1.53 3.76 53.62
CA ARG A 501 2.17 4.06 52.35
C ARG A 501 3.70 3.99 52.47
N PRO A 502 4.41 3.60 51.39
CA PRO A 502 5.87 3.61 51.34
C PRO A 502 6.45 4.96 51.78
N ILE A 503 7.59 4.93 52.49
CA ILE A 503 8.24 6.15 52.99
C ILE A 503 8.60 7.13 51.86
N SER A 504 8.93 6.62 50.68
CA SER A 504 9.17 7.42 49.47
C SER A 504 7.95 8.24 49.07
N GLU A 505 6.77 7.63 49.10
CA GLU A 505 5.50 8.27 48.75
C GLU A 505 5.08 9.29 49.81
N ARG A 506 5.13 8.93 51.10
CA ARG A 506 4.86 9.87 52.21
C ARG A 506 5.76 11.11 52.12
N ARG A 507 7.04 10.92 51.82
CA ARG A 507 8.01 12.01 51.66
C ARG A 507 7.73 12.87 50.43
N ALA A 508 7.36 12.27 49.30
CA ALA A 508 6.96 13.01 48.10
C ALA A 508 5.72 13.87 48.35
N ILE A 509 4.71 13.33 49.06
CA ILE A 509 3.50 14.08 49.44
C ILE A 509 3.85 15.24 50.37
N PHE A 510 4.65 15.03 51.42
CA PHE A 510 5.07 16.12 52.32
C PHE A 510 5.87 17.20 51.56
N GLN A 511 6.70 16.80 50.60
CA GLN A 511 7.41 17.75 49.74
C GLN A 511 6.46 18.55 48.85
N ALA A 512 5.43 17.92 48.28
CA ALA A 512 4.41 18.59 47.48
C ALA A 512 3.57 19.57 48.33
N VAL A 513 3.14 19.15 49.52
CA VAL A 513 2.44 20.02 50.49
C VAL A 513 3.30 21.24 50.83
N ARG A 514 4.57 21.02 51.18
CA ARG A 514 5.51 22.12 51.46
C ARG A 514 5.68 23.07 50.28
N ALA A 515 5.80 22.54 49.07
CA ALA A 515 5.99 23.34 47.87
C ALA A 515 4.75 24.16 47.48
N THR A 516 3.55 23.74 47.90
CA THR A 516 2.28 24.34 47.45
C THR A 516 1.52 25.13 48.52
N CYS A 517 1.69 24.79 49.81
CA CYS A 517 0.99 25.43 50.93
C CYS A 517 1.87 26.45 51.69
N GLY A 518 3.19 26.31 51.64
CA GLY A 518 4.10 27.10 52.49
C GLY A 518 3.77 26.95 53.98
N ASP A 519 3.59 28.08 54.67
CA ASP A 519 3.37 28.13 56.12
C ASP A 519 1.99 27.61 56.58
N GLU A 520 1.01 27.48 55.69
CA GLU A 520 -0.34 27.02 56.05
C GLU A 520 -0.35 25.58 56.62
N ALA A 521 0.62 24.75 56.21
CA ALA A 521 0.77 23.37 56.67
C ALA A 521 1.56 23.22 57.99
N VAL A 522 2.17 24.30 58.52
CA VAL A 522 2.99 24.26 59.74
C VAL A 522 2.23 23.72 60.96
N PRO A 523 0.98 24.12 61.24
CA PRO A 523 0.23 23.59 62.38
C PRO A 523 0.06 22.07 62.34
N TYR A 524 -0.14 21.48 61.16
CA TYR A 524 -0.27 20.03 61.00
C TYR A 524 1.01 19.30 61.38
N TRP A 525 2.17 19.72 60.84
CA TRP A 525 3.44 19.08 61.18
C TRP A 525 3.82 19.31 62.65
N GLN A 526 3.48 20.45 63.24
CA GLN A 526 3.65 20.68 64.69
C GLN A 526 2.78 19.72 65.52
N GLY A 527 1.53 19.51 65.12
CA GLY A 527 0.63 18.52 65.74
C GLY A 527 1.26 17.14 65.76
N LEU A 528 1.75 16.65 64.61
CA LEU A 528 2.42 15.35 64.52
C LEU A 528 3.58 15.16 65.51
N MET A 529 4.35 16.23 65.78
CA MET A 529 5.50 16.18 66.69
C MET A 529 5.13 16.27 68.17
N THR A 530 3.95 16.80 68.50
CA THR A 530 3.56 17.16 69.87
C THR A 530 2.39 16.35 70.42
N GLU A 531 1.58 15.76 69.54
CA GLU A 531 0.46 14.91 69.94
C GLU A 531 0.94 13.63 70.59
N TRP A 532 0.31 13.30 71.71
CA TRP A 532 0.59 12.08 72.45
C TRP A 532 -0.37 10.97 72.07
N THR A 533 0.16 9.86 71.58
CA THR A 533 -0.66 8.77 71.03
C THR A 533 -0.18 7.39 71.47
N TRP A 534 -1.12 6.54 71.89
CA TRP A 534 -0.88 5.18 72.38
C TRP A 534 -0.91 4.13 71.26
N THR A 535 -1.64 4.39 70.18
CA THR A 535 -1.79 3.51 69.01
C THR A 535 -0.83 3.91 67.89
N ASN A 536 -0.31 2.93 67.14
CA ASN A 536 0.61 3.13 66.01
C ASN A 536 1.85 4.01 66.32
N ARG A 537 2.34 3.96 67.57
CA ARG A 537 3.40 4.84 68.09
C ARG A 537 4.63 4.94 67.19
N ARG A 538 5.14 3.81 66.69
CA ARG A 538 6.32 3.79 65.80
C ARG A 538 6.06 4.50 64.47
N LYS A 539 4.94 4.19 63.80
CA LYS A 539 4.55 4.82 62.52
C LYS A 539 4.32 6.32 62.68
N LYS A 540 3.70 6.73 63.80
CA LYS A 540 3.50 8.14 64.17
C LYS A 540 4.82 8.86 64.44
N GLU A 541 5.74 8.24 65.16
CA GLU A 541 7.08 8.77 65.39
C GLU A 541 7.86 8.94 64.07
N GLU A 542 7.81 7.95 63.17
CA GLU A 542 8.41 8.07 61.83
C GLU A 542 7.80 9.22 61.01
N LEU A 543 6.48 9.39 61.05
CA LEU A 543 5.80 10.50 60.35
C LEU A 543 6.14 11.86 60.98
N ALA A 544 6.25 11.93 62.30
CA ALA A 544 6.65 13.15 63.02
C ALA A 544 8.10 13.55 62.70
N VAL A 545 9.02 12.58 62.59
CA VAL A 545 10.40 12.83 62.14
C VAL A 545 10.42 13.36 60.71
N LEU A 546 9.59 12.80 59.82
CA LEU A 546 9.43 13.31 58.44
C LEU A 546 8.85 14.74 58.42
N GLY A 547 7.90 15.03 59.33
CA GLY A 547 7.36 16.38 59.53
C GLY A 547 8.44 17.37 59.97
N ALA A 548 9.29 16.98 60.92
CA ALA A 548 10.43 17.78 61.36
C ALA A 548 11.43 18.06 60.21
N GLU A 549 11.77 17.04 59.41
CA GLU A 549 12.61 17.21 58.21
C GLU A 549 11.97 18.21 57.23
N THR A 550 10.66 18.11 57.02
CA THR A 550 9.90 18.96 56.09
C THR A 550 9.89 20.42 56.54
N LEU A 551 9.65 20.67 57.82
CA LEU A 551 9.75 21.99 58.45
C LEU A 551 11.16 22.57 58.38
N GLY A 552 12.19 21.74 58.60
CA GLY A 552 13.60 22.15 58.51
C GLY A 552 13.97 22.64 57.12
N LYS A 553 13.42 22.01 56.08
CA LYS A 553 13.60 22.45 54.69
C LYS A 553 12.71 23.63 54.30
N LEU A 554 11.58 23.87 54.98
CA LEU A 554 10.74 25.05 54.78
C LEU A 554 11.42 26.31 55.34
N ALA A 555 12.07 26.19 56.50
CA ALA A 555 12.96 27.20 57.10
C ALA A 555 12.38 28.61 57.31
N THR A 556 11.05 28.74 57.34
CA THR A 556 10.35 29.99 57.71
C THR A 556 10.35 30.22 59.22
N PRO A 557 10.09 31.45 59.70
CA PRO A 557 9.99 31.73 61.13
C PRO A 557 8.94 30.85 61.84
N ALA A 558 7.79 30.62 61.21
CA ALA A 558 6.75 29.74 61.74
C ALA A 558 7.24 28.28 61.84
N ALA A 559 7.95 27.79 60.81
CA ALA A 559 8.51 26.45 60.83
C ALA A 559 9.58 26.26 61.92
N ILE A 560 10.45 27.25 62.13
CA ILE A 560 11.47 27.24 63.19
C ILE A 560 10.82 27.24 64.58
N ALA A 561 9.78 28.05 64.77
CA ALA A 561 9.01 28.05 66.01
C ALA A 561 8.41 26.66 66.29
N ALA A 562 7.78 26.03 65.30
CA ALA A 562 7.21 24.68 65.41
C ALA A 562 8.28 23.62 65.75
N LEU A 563 9.44 23.66 65.09
CA LEU A 563 10.57 22.77 65.39
C LEU A 563 11.09 22.95 66.83
N SER A 564 11.12 24.18 67.34
CA SER A 564 11.55 24.44 68.73
C SER A 564 10.59 23.82 69.75
N VAL A 565 9.29 23.78 69.45
CA VAL A 565 8.28 23.11 70.28
C VAL A 565 8.47 21.60 70.22
N GLY A 566 8.65 21.03 69.03
CA GLY A 566 8.93 19.60 68.83
C GLY A 566 10.21 19.14 69.53
N ALA A 567 11.28 19.95 69.52
CA ALA A 567 12.53 19.67 70.22
C ALA A 567 12.39 19.59 71.75
N LYS A 568 11.35 20.23 72.33
CA LYS A 568 11.06 20.19 73.77
C LYS A 568 10.06 19.09 74.13
N LYS A 569 8.99 18.95 73.35
CA LYS A 569 7.81 18.13 73.70
C LYS A 569 7.75 16.77 73.00
N GLY A 570 8.53 16.55 71.93
CA GLY A 570 8.51 15.31 71.16
C GLY A 570 9.18 14.13 71.89
N SER A 571 9.05 12.94 71.30
CA SER A 571 9.78 11.74 71.72
C SER A 571 11.29 11.87 71.48
N ALA A 572 12.11 10.91 71.98
CA ALA A 572 13.56 10.97 71.79
C ALA A 572 13.97 11.10 70.31
N ALA A 573 13.37 10.31 69.42
CA ALA A 573 13.65 10.36 67.98
C ALA A 573 13.17 11.68 67.36
N VAL A 574 11.96 12.15 67.72
CA VAL A 574 11.42 13.44 67.22
C VAL A 574 12.28 14.61 67.68
N ARG A 575 12.75 14.63 68.93
CA ARG A 575 13.65 15.68 69.44
C ARG A 575 14.98 15.71 68.69
N GLN A 576 15.55 14.54 68.42
CA GLN A 576 16.76 14.44 67.59
C GLN A 576 16.52 14.93 66.16
N GLY A 577 15.39 14.55 65.56
CA GLY A 577 14.97 15.04 64.23
C GLY A 577 14.78 16.56 64.19
N CYS A 578 14.13 17.14 65.21
CA CYS A 578 13.94 18.59 65.32
C CYS A 578 15.26 19.33 65.49
N ALA A 579 16.19 18.81 66.32
CA ALA A 579 17.51 19.43 66.50
C ALA A 579 18.32 19.42 65.19
N ALA A 580 18.29 18.31 64.45
CA ALA A 580 18.90 18.21 63.14
C ALA A 580 18.27 19.20 62.14
N ALA A 581 16.94 19.25 62.07
CA ALA A 581 16.19 20.17 61.21
C ALA A 581 16.44 21.65 61.54
N LEU A 582 16.55 22.02 62.81
CA LEU A 582 16.91 23.38 63.24
C LEU A 582 18.31 23.77 62.78
N SER A 583 19.28 22.87 62.92
CA SER A 583 20.65 23.11 62.44
C SER A 583 20.69 23.29 60.92
N GLN A 584 19.86 22.56 60.18
CA GLN A 584 19.71 22.69 58.74
C GLN A 584 19.07 24.02 58.35
N ALA A 585 17.96 24.40 58.99
CA ALA A 585 17.27 25.67 58.73
C ALA A 585 18.18 26.88 58.98
N GLN A 586 18.97 26.87 60.06
CA GLN A 586 19.94 27.92 60.37
C GLN A 586 21.04 28.05 59.29
N ARG A 587 21.49 26.92 58.71
CA ARG A 587 22.45 26.96 57.59
C ARG A 587 21.82 27.58 56.35
N LEU A 588 20.58 27.21 56.02
CA LEU A 588 19.84 27.75 54.88
C LEU A 588 19.63 29.27 55.02
N GLN A 589 19.25 29.75 56.21
CA GLN A 589 19.10 31.17 56.50
C GLN A 589 20.41 31.96 56.39
N ARG A 590 21.54 31.36 56.78
CA ARG A 590 22.87 31.98 56.65
C ARG A 590 23.38 32.02 55.21
N SER A 591 22.88 31.14 54.33
CA SER A 591 23.27 31.08 52.92
C SER A 591 22.47 31.99 51.99
N LEU A 592 21.34 32.55 52.46
CA LEU A 592 20.57 33.54 51.72
C LEU A 592 21.27 34.91 51.86
N PRO A 593 21.65 35.60 50.75
CA PRO A 593 22.21 36.93 50.84
C PRO A 593 21.21 37.85 51.54
N SER A 594 21.70 38.66 52.48
CA SER A 594 20.89 39.66 53.17
C SER A 594 20.33 40.65 52.14
N THR A 595 19.10 40.45 51.68
CA THR A 595 18.36 41.50 51.00
C THR A 595 18.10 42.57 52.06
N GLY A 596 18.91 43.63 51.96
CA GLY A 596 18.97 44.71 52.91
C GLY A 596 17.61 45.35 53.13
N ALA A 597 17.34 45.64 54.41
CA ALA A 597 16.41 46.66 54.80
C ALA A 597 16.68 47.94 53.98
N THR A 598 15.68 48.39 53.25
CA THR A 598 15.57 49.80 52.85
C THR A 598 14.32 50.33 53.53
N HIS A 599 14.58 51.26 54.45
CA HIS A 599 13.61 52.19 55.03
C HIS A 599 13.12 53.17 53.98
#